data_AF-A0A7J2MGT9-F1
#
_entry.id   AF-A0A7J2MGT9-F1
#
_cell.length_a   1.000
_cell.length_b   1.000
_cell.length_c   1.000
_cell.angle_alpha   90.00
_cell.angle_beta   90.00
_cell.angle_gamma   90.00
#
_symmetry.space_group_name_H-M   'P 1'
#
loop_
_entity.id
_entity.type
_entity.pdbx_description
1 polymer ?
#
loop_
_entity_poly.entity_id
_entity_poly.type
_entity_poly.pdbx_seq_one_letter_code
_entity_poly.pdbx_strand_id
1 'polypeptide(L)'
;SESGIDLEIFGQFGCSNINGTCHLIHSAGESINLGLPCRSNYHVGGEVQRVHPILDAGTDCSLCSIPDLLEIGVSALKIVGRGMNPGMIREIVHIYRRCIDLALDGGDPGAIREYVLTEEPFWQMLCEQRRCKYLKTPITDSYV
;
A
#
# COMPACT_ATOMS: atom_id res chain seq x y z
N SER A 1 -21.88 -4.61 -9.43
CA SER A 1 -21.65 -5.85 -8.67
C SER A 1 -22.94 -6.66 -8.63
N GLU A 2 -22.87 -8.00 -8.65
CA GLU A 2 -24.06 -8.87 -8.54
C GLU A 2 -24.80 -8.71 -7.19
N SER A 3 -24.13 -8.21 -6.17
CA SER A 3 -24.69 -7.98 -4.83
C SER A 3 -25.54 -6.71 -4.70
N GLY A 4 -25.51 -5.81 -5.69
CA GLY A 4 -26.16 -4.50 -5.60
C GLY A 4 -25.52 -3.53 -4.58
N ILE A 5 -24.31 -3.84 -4.11
CA ILE A 5 -23.55 -3.04 -3.14
C ILE A 5 -22.23 -2.60 -3.76
N ASP A 6 -21.85 -1.33 -3.53
CA ASP A 6 -20.56 -0.79 -3.93
C ASP A 6 -19.42 -1.34 -3.06
N LEU A 7 -18.35 -1.81 -3.70
CA LEU A 7 -17.19 -2.39 -3.04
C LEU A 7 -16.07 -1.36 -2.92
N GLU A 8 -15.75 -0.96 -1.68
CA GLU A 8 -14.54 -0.17 -1.36
C GLU A 8 -13.42 -1.07 -0.85
N ILE A 9 -12.20 -0.83 -1.32
CA ILE A 9 -10.98 -1.50 -0.83
C ILE A 9 -9.83 -0.50 -0.60
N PHE A 10 -8.78 -0.92 0.11
CA PHE A 10 -7.58 -0.10 0.31
C PHE A 10 -6.68 -0.05 -0.92
N GLY A 11 -6.58 1.11 -1.56
CA GLY A 11 -5.71 1.33 -2.71
C GLY A 11 -4.26 1.64 -2.32
N GLN A 12 -4.03 2.72 -1.58
CA GLN A 12 -2.69 3.20 -1.22
C GLN A 12 -2.51 3.27 0.30
N PHE A 13 -1.35 2.82 0.76
CA PHE A 13 -0.96 2.74 2.17
C PHE A 13 -2.00 1.99 3.02
N GLY A 14 -1.84 2.07 4.34
CA GLY A 14 -2.71 1.41 5.29
C GLY A 14 -2.28 -0.02 5.61
N CYS A 15 -2.40 -0.37 6.89
CA CYS A 15 -2.35 -1.74 7.37
C CYS A 15 -3.79 -2.29 7.45
N SER A 16 -3.94 -3.60 7.64
CA SER A 16 -5.24 -4.26 7.84
C SER A 16 -6.03 -3.77 9.07
N ASN A 17 -5.45 -2.89 9.89
CA ASN A 17 -6.14 -2.33 11.04
C ASN A 17 -7.18 -1.29 10.59
N ILE A 18 -8.45 -1.73 10.58
CA ILE A 18 -9.62 -0.91 10.27
C ILE A 18 -9.95 0.11 11.37
N ASN A 19 -9.39 -0.08 12.57
CA ASN A 19 -9.61 0.81 13.69
C ASN A 19 -8.76 2.06 13.53
N GLY A 20 -9.39 3.23 13.67
CA GLY A 20 -8.80 4.55 13.43
C GLY A 20 -7.58 4.92 14.29
N THR A 21 -7.02 4.02 15.09
CA THR A 21 -5.78 4.25 15.83
C THR A 21 -4.92 2.99 15.80
N CYS A 22 -3.67 3.12 15.39
CA CYS A 22 -2.68 2.07 15.55
C CYS A 22 -2.11 2.18 16.97
N HIS A 23 -2.18 1.10 17.76
CA HIS A 23 -1.64 1.09 19.13
C HIS A 23 -0.14 0.81 19.19
N LEU A 24 0.47 0.46 18.05
CA LEU A 24 1.90 0.25 17.96
C LEU A 24 2.63 1.55 17.60
N ILE A 25 1.95 2.57 17.08
CA ILE A 25 2.54 3.90 16.90
C ILE A 25 2.44 4.70 18.21
N HIS A 26 3.53 5.34 18.61
CA HIS A 26 3.57 6.26 19.74
C HIS A 26 3.40 7.69 19.21
N SER A 27 2.15 8.10 19.00
CA SER A 27 1.80 9.41 18.45
C SER A 27 0.55 10.00 19.12
N ALA A 28 0.35 9.70 20.40
CA ALA A 28 -0.77 10.15 21.22
C ALA A 28 -0.42 11.36 22.11
N GLY A 29 0.65 12.09 21.76
CA GLY A 29 1.14 13.26 22.51
C GLY A 29 2.34 12.97 23.41
N GLU A 30 2.91 11.77 23.36
CA GLU A 30 4.15 11.44 24.05
C GLU A 30 5.35 12.16 23.42
N SER A 31 6.42 12.40 24.20
CA SER A 31 7.68 12.98 23.71
C SER A 31 8.66 11.94 23.18
N ILE A 32 8.16 10.79 22.71
CA ILE A 32 8.98 9.67 22.23
C ILE A 32 8.79 9.55 20.72
N ASN A 33 9.88 9.43 19.96
CA ASN A 33 9.84 9.21 18.52
C ASN A 33 10.43 7.82 18.17
N LEU A 34 9.58 6.80 18.05
CA LEU A 34 9.95 5.44 17.66
C LEU A 34 9.70 5.15 16.18
N GLY A 35 9.22 6.13 15.41
CA GLY A 35 8.82 5.93 14.01
C GLY A 35 7.63 4.97 13.89
N LEU A 36 7.73 3.98 12.98
CA LEU A 36 6.72 2.96 12.76
C LEU A 36 7.24 1.61 13.29
N PRO A 37 6.91 1.20 14.54
CA PRO A 37 7.54 0.02 15.10
C PRO A 37 7.19 -1.26 14.34
N CYS A 38 6.01 -1.40 13.74
CA CYS A 38 5.70 -2.57 12.90
C CYS A 38 6.64 -2.72 11.70
N ARG A 39 7.21 -1.63 11.19
CA ARG A 39 8.16 -1.63 10.06
C ARG A 39 9.62 -1.55 10.49
N SER A 40 9.88 -1.57 11.80
CA SER A 40 11.24 -1.47 12.33
C SER A 40 11.97 -2.80 12.21
N ASN A 41 13.30 -2.73 12.16
CA ASN A 41 14.15 -3.90 12.26
C ASN A 41 14.24 -4.36 13.72
N TYR A 42 14.03 -5.65 13.94
CA TYR A 42 14.15 -6.28 15.26
C TYR A 42 15.33 -7.25 15.26
N HIS A 43 15.99 -7.35 16.42
CA HIS A 43 16.84 -8.49 16.72
C HIS A 43 15.92 -9.69 17.01
N VAL A 44 15.86 -10.63 16.08
CA VAL A 44 15.05 -11.84 16.20
C VAL A 44 15.95 -12.96 16.70
N GLY A 45 15.62 -13.49 17.88
CA GLY A 45 16.39 -14.51 18.58
C GLY A 45 15.99 -15.95 18.26
N GLY A 46 16.93 -16.87 18.46
CA GLY A 46 16.88 -18.32 18.22
C GLY A 46 18.29 -18.90 18.23
N GLU A 47 18.53 -20.02 17.53
CA GLU A 47 19.90 -20.54 17.30
C GLU A 47 20.76 -19.61 16.42
N VAL A 48 20.12 -18.82 15.55
CA VAL A 48 20.76 -17.81 14.71
C VAL A 48 20.12 -16.46 14.97
N GLN A 49 20.94 -15.47 15.34
CA GLN A 49 20.52 -14.09 15.49
C GLN A 49 20.40 -13.42 14.12
N ARG A 50 19.28 -12.76 13.84
CA ARG A 50 19.12 -11.96 12.62
C ARG A 50 18.42 -10.63 12.89
N VAL A 51 18.76 -9.64 12.07
CA VAL A 51 18.05 -8.36 12.03
C VAL A 51 16.98 -8.46 10.94
N HIS A 52 15.71 -8.38 11.32
CA HIS A 52 14.59 -8.57 10.39
C HIS A 52 13.36 -7.75 10.81
N PRO A 53 12.61 -7.15 9.87
CA PRO A 53 11.35 -6.47 10.16
C PRO A 53 10.21 -7.48 10.34
N ILE A 54 10.31 -8.35 11.35
CA ILE A 54 9.42 -9.51 11.54
C ILE A 54 7.94 -9.15 11.76
N LEU A 55 7.64 -7.90 12.12
CA LEU A 55 6.27 -7.42 12.32
C LEU A 55 5.69 -6.70 11.09
N ASP A 56 6.45 -6.61 9.99
CA ASP A 56 6.04 -5.85 8.81
C ASP A 56 5.23 -6.74 7.85
N ALA A 57 3.92 -6.57 7.88
CA ALA A 57 2.98 -7.15 6.93
C ALA A 57 2.43 -6.10 5.93
N GLY A 58 3.10 -4.95 5.80
CA GLY A 58 2.59 -3.79 5.06
C GLY A 58 2.75 -3.90 3.54
N THR A 59 1.62 -3.91 2.83
CA THR A 59 1.54 -3.65 1.39
C THR A 59 1.02 -2.23 1.15
N ASP A 60 1.58 -1.51 0.18
CA ASP A 60 1.44 -0.05 0.10
C ASP A 60 0.87 0.48 -1.21
N CYS A 61 0.94 -0.27 -2.32
CA CYS A 61 0.55 0.20 -3.65
C CYS A 61 -0.27 -0.86 -4.39
N SER A 62 -1.38 -0.46 -5.00
CA SER A 62 -2.27 -1.35 -5.78
C SER A 62 -2.34 -1.01 -7.28
N LEU A 63 -1.47 -0.13 -7.79
CA LEU A 63 -1.61 0.42 -9.15
C LEU A 63 -1.60 -0.66 -10.23
N CYS A 64 -0.65 -1.61 -10.17
CA CYS A 64 -0.59 -2.74 -11.11
C CYS A 64 -1.79 -3.70 -11.03
N SER A 65 -2.60 -3.64 -9.96
CA SER A 65 -3.79 -4.47 -9.81
C SER A 65 -5.06 -3.77 -10.30
N ILE A 66 -5.00 -2.49 -10.68
CA ILE A 66 -6.18 -1.72 -11.10
C ILE A 66 -7.02 -2.43 -12.18
N PRO A 67 -6.45 -3.04 -13.23
CA PRO A 67 -7.24 -3.76 -14.24
C PRO A 67 -8.10 -4.87 -13.63
N ASP A 68 -7.49 -5.75 -12.83
CA ASP A 68 -8.19 -6.84 -12.14
C ASP A 68 -9.24 -6.31 -11.16
N LEU A 69 -8.93 -5.22 -10.44
CA LEU A 69 -9.84 -4.60 -9.48
C LEU A 69 -11.10 -4.02 -10.18
N LEU A 70 -10.93 -3.45 -11.38
CA LEU A 70 -12.05 -3.01 -12.21
C LEU A 70 -12.87 -4.20 -12.70
N GLU A 71 -12.22 -5.28 -13.14
CA GLU A 71 -12.89 -6.50 -13.62
C GLU A 71 -13.77 -7.14 -12.56
N ILE A 72 -13.28 -7.24 -11.31
CA ILE A 72 -14.07 -7.80 -10.19
C ILE A 72 -15.12 -6.82 -9.63
N GLY A 73 -15.22 -5.61 -10.19
CA GLY A 73 -16.26 -4.65 -9.85
C GLY A 73 -16.02 -3.86 -8.57
N VAL A 74 -14.76 -3.52 -8.25
CA VAL A 74 -14.44 -2.55 -7.19
C VAL A 74 -14.96 -1.17 -7.59
N SER A 75 -15.79 -0.58 -6.73
CA SER A 75 -16.39 0.74 -6.96
C SER A 75 -15.51 1.89 -6.44
N ALA A 76 -14.70 1.64 -5.40
CA ALA A 76 -13.91 2.68 -4.75
C ALA A 76 -12.55 2.18 -4.23
N LEU A 77 -11.56 3.06 -4.33
CA LEU A 77 -10.22 2.86 -3.76
C LEU A 77 -9.98 3.87 -2.64
N LYS A 78 -9.67 3.36 -1.45
CA LYS A 78 -9.32 4.15 -0.28
C LYS A 78 -7.83 4.44 -0.23
N ILE A 79 -7.48 5.73 -0.24
CA ILE A 79 -6.12 6.22 -0.05
C ILE A 79 -5.98 6.68 1.41
N VAL A 80 -5.05 6.07 2.16
CA VAL A 80 -4.83 6.44 3.56
C VAL A 80 -3.90 7.64 3.66
N GLY A 81 -4.42 8.79 4.09
CA GLY A 81 -3.66 10.05 4.12
C GLY A 81 -3.77 10.88 5.39
N ARG A 82 -4.42 10.39 6.46
CA ARG A 82 -4.57 11.15 7.70
C ARG A 82 -3.21 11.44 8.33
N GLY A 83 -2.94 12.71 8.61
CA GLY A 83 -1.66 13.17 9.14
C GLY A 83 -0.52 13.21 8.12
N MET A 84 -0.80 12.97 6.84
CA MET A 84 0.18 13.08 5.74
C MET A 84 0.13 14.46 5.09
N ASN A 85 1.19 14.81 4.35
CA ASN A 85 1.27 16.06 3.61
C ASN A 85 0.15 16.13 2.55
N PRO A 86 -0.69 17.19 2.54
CA PRO A 86 -1.79 17.30 1.58
C PRO A 86 -1.36 17.30 0.10
N GLY A 87 -0.19 17.86 -0.21
CA GLY A 87 0.38 17.86 -1.56
C GLY A 87 0.75 16.45 -2.03
N MET A 88 1.33 15.65 -1.14
CA MET A 88 1.62 14.23 -1.42
C MET A 88 0.33 13.43 -1.65
N ILE A 89 -0.70 13.64 -0.83
CA ILE A 89 -2.00 12.96 -1.00
C ILE A 89 -2.67 13.36 -2.31
N ARG A 90 -2.62 14.65 -2.67
CA ARG A 90 -3.13 15.12 -3.97
C ARG A 90 -2.44 14.41 -5.13
N GLU A 91 -1.12 14.27 -5.07
CA GLU A 91 -0.35 13.60 -6.12
C GLU A 91 -0.70 12.11 -6.23
N ILE A 92 -0.81 11.41 -5.10
CA ILE A 92 -1.25 10.02 -5.08
C ILE A 92 -2.63 9.87 -5.71
N VAL A 93 -3.59 10.73 -5.35
CA VAL A 93 -4.94 10.71 -5.95
C VAL A 93 -4.87 10.94 -7.46
N HIS A 94 -4.02 11.87 -7.92
CA HIS A 94 -3.84 12.16 -9.34
C HIS A 94 -3.31 10.94 -10.11
N ILE A 95 -2.23 10.33 -9.63
CA ILE A 95 -1.63 9.13 -10.21
C ILE A 95 -2.64 7.98 -10.25
N TYR A 96 -3.37 7.75 -9.16
CA TYR A 96 -4.42 6.72 -9.14
C TYR A 96 -5.50 6.98 -10.19
N ARG A 97 -5.99 8.22 -10.31
CA ARG A 97 -6.98 8.56 -11.35
C ARG A 97 -6.46 8.27 -12.75
N ARG A 98 -5.22 8.69 -13.04
CA ARG A 98 -4.57 8.45 -14.35
C ARG A 98 -4.41 6.97 -14.66
N CYS A 99 -4.03 6.16 -13.67
CA CYS A 99 -3.90 4.71 -13.87
C CYS A 99 -5.26 4.02 -14.06
N ILE A 100 -6.32 4.51 -13.43
CA ILE A 100 -7.69 4.02 -13.67
C ILE A 100 -8.15 4.40 -15.08
N ASP A 101 -7.90 5.64 -15.53
CA ASP A 101 -8.20 6.06 -16.91
C ASP A 101 -7.46 5.17 -17.91
N LEU A 102 -6.16 4.95 -17.70
CA LEU A 102 -5.34 4.10 -18.56
C LEU A 102 -5.87 2.66 -18.62
N ALA A 103 -6.29 2.09 -17.49
CA ALA A 103 -6.88 0.75 -17.45
C ALA A 103 -8.23 0.68 -18.18
N LEU A 104 -9.09 1.70 -18.04
CA LEU A 104 -10.36 1.80 -18.76
C LEU A 104 -10.16 1.92 -20.28
N ASP A 105 -9.04 2.52 -20.71
CA ASP A 105 -8.63 2.60 -22.12
C ASP A 105 -7.94 1.32 -22.63
N GLY A 106 -7.90 0.25 -21.82
CA GLY A 106 -7.33 -1.05 -22.18
C GLY A 106 -5.85 -1.23 -21.84
N GLY A 107 -5.27 -0.33 -21.03
CA GLY A 107 -3.91 -0.45 -20.52
C GLY A 107 -3.76 -1.61 -19.54
N ASP A 108 -2.72 -2.42 -19.74
CA ASP A 108 -2.40 -3.54 -18.87
C ASP A 108 -1.53 -3.11 -17.66
N PRO A 109 -1.24 -4.02 -16.70
CA PRO A 109 -0.38 -3.70 -15.57
C PRO A 109 1.04 -3.22 -15.96
N GLY A 110 1.53 -3.60 -17.14
CA GLY A 110 2.82 -3.18 -17.67
C GLY A 110 2.81 -1.70 -18.06
N ALA A 111 1.80 -1.28 -18.83
CA ALA A 111 1.59 0.11 -19.22
C ALA A 111 1.41 1.03 -18.00
N ILE A 112 0.63 0.60 -17.01
CA ILE A 112 0.46 1.34 -15.75
C ILE A 112 1.80 1.50 -15.04
N ARG A 113 2.58 0.42 -14.93
CA ARG A 113 3.89 0.47 -14.27
C ARG A 113 4.86 1.42 -14.97
N GLU A 114 4.91 1.38 -16.30
CA GLU A 114 5.76 2.26 -17.09
C GLU A 114 5.40 3.74 -16.90
N TYR A 115 4.09 4.06 -16.96
CA TYR A 115 3.58 5.41 -16.71
C TYR A 115 4.01 5.93 -15.33
N VAL A 116 3.73 5.17 -14.27
CA VAL A 116 3.96 5.60 -12.88
C VAL A 116 5.44 5.82 -12.59
N LEU A 117 6.30 4.92 -13.06
CA LEU A 117 7.75 5.03 -12.83
C LEU A 117 8.37 6.20 -13.62
N THR A 118 7.71 6.65 -14.70
CA THR A 118 8.14 7.83 -15.46
C THR A 118 7.72 9.12 -14.78
N GLU A 119 6.48 9.19 -14.29
CA GLU A 119 5.92 10.41 -13.73
C GLU A 119 6.37 10.69 -12.29
N GLU A 120 6.43 9.65 -11.45
CA GLU A 120 6.71 9.82 -10.02
C GLU A 120 7.72 8.79 -9.48
N PRO A 121 9.02 9.17 -9.33
CA PRO A 121 10.07 8.30 -8.82
C PRO A 121 9.80 7.70 -7.44
N PHE A 122 8.91 8.30 -6.64
CA PHE A 122 8.49 7.75 -5.34
C PHE A 122 8.04 6.29 -5.43
N TRP A 123 7.38 5.89 -6.52
CA TRP A 123 6.90 4.51 -6.69
C TRP A 123 8.01 3.50 -6.94
N GLN A 124 9.18 3.94 -7.44
CA GLN A 124 10.32 3.06 -7.64
C GLN A 124 10.71 2.35 -6.33
N MET A 125 10.75 3.11 -5.23
CA MET A 125 11.05 2.57 -3.90
C MET A 125 10.03 1.49 -3.48
N LEU A 126 8.73 1.70 -3.76
CA LEU A 126 7.69 0.71 -3.42
C LEU A 126 7.82 -0.56 -4.26
N CYS A 127 8.19 -0.43 -5.54
CA CYS A 127 8.45 -1.54 -6.44
C CYS A 127 9.67 -2.36 -6.00
N GLU A 128 10.78 -1.70 -5.64
CA GLU A 128 12.01 -2.36 -5.16
C GLU A 128 11.74 -3.18 -3.89
N GLN A 129 10.89 -2.67 -3.01
CA GLN A 129 10.48 -3.36 -1.78
C GLN A 129 9.38 -4.41 -2.01
N ARG A 130 8.86 -4.55 -3.24
CA ARG A 130 7.78 -5.47 -3.60
C ARG A 130 6.55 -5.33 -2.70
N ARG A 131 6.14 -4.09 -2.40
CA ARG A 131 4.97 -3.78 -1.55
C ARG A 131 3.64 -3.74 -2.28
N CYS A 132 3.50 -4.56 -3.32
CA CYS A 132 2.29 -4.60 -4.13
C CYS A 132 1.13 -5.18 -3.31
N LYS A 133 0.03 -4.44 -3.18
CA LYS A 133 -1.26 -4.95 -2.70
C LYS A 133 -1.84 -5.88 -3.77
N TYR A 134 -2.53 -6.92 -3.32
CA TYR A 134 -3.30 -7.86 -4.17
C TYR A 134 -2.48 -8.71 -5.15
N LEU A 135 -1.17 -8.49 -5.27
CA LEU A 135 -0.24 -9.37 -5.96
C LEU A 135 0.47 -10.29 -4.97
N LYS A 136 0.92 -11.45 -5.44
CA LYS A 136 1.77 -12.34 -4.65
C LYS A 136 3.15 -11.71 -4.46
N THR A 137 3.50 -11.41 -3.23
CA THR A 137 4.78 -10.83 -2.82
C THR A 137 5.38 -11.64 -1.65
N PRO A 138 6.68 -11.52 -1.36
CA PRO A 138 7.26 -12.15 -0.17
C PRO A 138 6.59 -11.70 1.13
N ILE A 139 6.02 -10.49 1.17
CA ILE A 139 5.30 -9.93 2.33
C ILE A 139 3.99 -10.69 2.56
N THR A 140 3.29 -11.06 1.49
CA THR A 140 2.04 -11.83 1.58
C THR A 140 2.26 -13.34 1.71
N ASP A 141 3.48 -13.82 1.43
CA ASP A 141 3.88 -15.24 1.53
C ASP A 141 4.55 -15.56 2.87
N SER A 142 4.70 -14.56 3.75
CA SER A 142 5.22 -14.76 5.11
C SER A 142 4.10 -15.27 6.03
N TYR A 143 3.83 -16.56 5.94
CA TYR A 143 3.11 -17.27 7.00
C TYR A 143 4.09 -17.44 8.16
N VAL A 144 3.71 -16.93 9.34
CA VAL A 144 4.32 -17.38 10.60
C VAL A 144 3.83 -18.80 10.86
#